data_AF-A0A4Q4YKC8-F1
#
_entry.id   AF-A0A4Q4YKC8-F1
#
_cell.length_a   1.000
_cell.length_b   1.000
_cell.length_c   1.000
_cell.angle_alpha   90.00
_cell.angle_beta   90.00
_cell.angle_gamma   90.00
#
_symmetry.space_group_name_H-M   'P 1'
#
loop_
_entity.id
_entity.type
_entity.pdbx_description
1 polymer ?
#
loop_
_entity_poly.entity_id
_entity_poly.type
_entity_poly.pdbx_seq_one_letter_code
_entity_poly.pdbx_strand_id
1 'polypeptide(L)'
;MGRLFNTSKAALEKRKQDPDARFDIVAHWLRTHEQTPEALSFRDIEAQAAVSVAAGSDTLSSATIVRSYSIRQVDLKKEWEWKAYFTVVPHSWPVYIEKQDI
;
A
#
# COMPACT_ATOMS: atom_id res chain seq x y z
N MET A 1 -14.22 -8.48 6.12
CA MET A 1 -12.92 -8.15 5.50
C MET A 1 -13.17 -7.39 4.20
N GLY A 2 -12.51 -6.24 4.00
CA GLY A 2 -12.76 -5.32 2.87
C GLY A 2 -12.25 -5.82 1.52
N ARG A 3 -12.61 -5.11 0.43
CA ARG A 3 -12.34 -5.50 -0.96
C ARG A 3 -10.85 -5.77 -1.24
N LEU A 4 -9.95 -4.91 -0.75
CA LEU A 4 -8.50 -5.05 -0.95
C LEU A 4 -7.97 -6.39 -0.41
N PHE A 5 -8.36 -6.75 0.81
CA PHE A 5 -7.98 -8.01 1.44
C PHE A 5 -8.49 -9.21 0.64
N ASN A 6 -9.78 -9.21 0.28
CA ASN A 6 -10.38 -10.32 -0.46
C ASN A 6 -9.73 -10.53 -1.83
N THR A 7 -9.43 -9.45 -2.54
CA THR A 7 -8.75 -9.51 -3.84
C THR A 7 -7.31 -10.02 -3.70
N SER A 8 -6.55 -9.52 -2.72
CA SER A 8 -5.18 -9.99 -2.47
C SER A 8 -5.14 -11.48 -2.12
N LYS A 9 -6.05 -11.93 -1.25
CA LYS A 9 -6.19 -13.34 -0.87
C LYS A 9 -6.54 -14.22 -2.07
N ALA A 10 -7.53 -13.83 -2.87
CA ALA A 10 -7.90 -14.59 -4.07
C ALA A 10 -6.75 -14.71 -5.08
N ALA A 11 -5.95 -13.65 -5.24
CA ALA A 11 -4.76 -13.68 -6.09
C ALA A 11 -3.68 -14.63 -5.55
N LEU A 12 -3.42 -14.61 -4.24
CA LEU A 12 -2.46 -15.52 -3.60
C LEU A 12 -2.90 -16.99 -3.68
N GLU A 13 -4.17 -17.30 -3.43
CA GLU A 13 -4.69 -18.66 -3.53
C GLU A 13 -4.54 -19.22 -4.95
N LYS A 14 -4.79 -18.40 -5.97
CA LYS A 14 -4.51 -18.80 -7.36
C LYS A 14 -3.01 -19.01 -7.60
N ARG A 15 -2.16 -18.13 -7.07
CA ARG A 15 -0.69 -18.20 -7.21
C ARG A 15 -0.08 -19.41 -6.50
N LYS A 16 -0.69 -19.88 -5.41
CA LYS A 16 -0.30 -21.08 -4.66
C LYS A 16 -0.37 -22.37 -5.50
N GLN A 17 -1.24 -22.42 -6.51
CA GLN A 17 -1.39 -23.59 -7.40
C GLN A 17 -0.20 -23.75 -8.36
N ASP A 18 0.56 -22.69 -8.60
CA ASP A 18 1.77 -22.70 -9.44
C ASP A 18 2.83 -21.78 -8.81
N PRO A 19 3.59 -22.28 -7.80
CA PRO A 19 4.62 -21.53 -7.06
C PRO A 19 5.74 -20.95 -7.92
N ASP A 20 5.99 -21.47 -9.12
CA ASP A 20 7.08 -21.03 -10.01
C ASP A 20 6.61 -20.19 -11.21
N ALA A 21 5.32 -19.81 -11.25
CA ALA A 21 4.75 -18.97 -12.31
C ALA A 21 5.57 -17.69 -12.62
N ARG A 22 6.27 -17.14 -11.62
CA ARG A 22 7.18 -15.97 -11.73
C ARG A 22 8.30 -16.05 -10.70
N PHE A 23 9.48 -15.56 -11.04
CA PHE A 23 10.58 -15.35 -10.09
C PHE A 23 10.39 -14.02 -9.35
N ASP A 24 9.61 -14.05 -8.26
CA ASP A 24 9.29 -12.89 -7.43
C ASP A 24 9.32 -13.22 -5.93
N ILE A 25 9.02 -12.23 -5.09
CA ILE A 25 9.04 -12.39 -3.63
C ILE A 25 7.97 -13.40 -3.14
N VAL A 26 6.84 -13.53 -3.84
CA VAL A 26 5.79 -14.49 -3.47
C VAL A 26 6.28 -15.91 -3.75
N ALA A 27 7.00 -16.14 -4.85
CA ALA A 27 7.64 -17.43 -5.11
C ALA A 27 8.64 -17.80 -4.00
N HIS A 28 9.40 -16.82 -3.51
CA HIS A 28 10.32 -17.05 -2.39
C HIS A 28 9.55 -17.41 -1.10
N TRP A 29 8.50 -16.66 -0.75
CA TRP A 29 7.68 -16.96 0.42
C TRP A 29 6.97 -18.31 0.35
N LEU A 30 6.40 -18.67 -0.81
CA LEU A 30 5.74 -19.96 -1.00
C LEU A 30 6.73 -21.12 -0.82
N ARG A 31 7.93 -21.03 -1.41
CA ARG A 31 8.98 -22.04 -1.21
C ARG A 31 9.44 -22.14 0.24
N THR A 32 9.59 -21.01 0.94
CA THR A 32 9.90 -21.01 2.37
C THR A 32 8.79 -21.64 3.20
N HIS A 33 7.52 -21.38 2.87
CA HIS A 33 6.37 -22.01 3.52
C HIS A 33 6.32 -23.52 3.28
N GLU A 34 6.67 -23.99 2.08
CA GLU A 34 6.76 -25.42 1.77
C GLU A 34 7.89 -26.11 2.54
N GLN A 35 9.03 -25.43 2.71
CA GLN A 35 10.21 -25.97 3.40
C GLN A 35 10.10 -25.90 4.93
N THR A 36 9.46 -24.86 5.46
CA THR A 36 9.48 -24.51 6.90
C THR A 36 8.16 -23.84 7.32
N PRO A 37 7.02 -24.55 7.23
CA PRO A 37 5.68 -23.98 7.45
C PRO A 37 5.45 -23.43 8.86
N GLU A 38 6.22 -23.89 9.85
CA GLU A 38 6.23 -23.41 11.23
C GLU A 38 6.90 -22.05 11.39
N ALA A 39 7.84 -21.70 10.50
CA ALA A 39 8.54 -20.42 10.50
C ALA A 39 7.81 -19.36 9.65
N LEU A 40 7.09 -19.79 8.62
CA LEU A 40 6.29 -18.92 7.77
C LEU A 40 5.00 -19.63 7.38
N SER A 41 3.90 -19.31 8.04
CA SER A 41 2.60 -19.89 7.70
C SER A 41 2.01 -19.22 6.45
N PHE A 42 1.09 -19.89 5.76
CA PHE A 42 0.38 -19.26 4.64
C PHE A 42 -0.43 -18.04 5.08
N ARG A 43 -0.92 -18.02 6.32
CA ARG A 43 -1.61 -16.85 6.90
C ARG A 43 -0.68 -15.65 7.03
N ASP A 44 0.59 -15.86 7.37
CA ASP A 44 1.59 -14.79 7.43
C ASP A 44 1.84 -14.21 6.02
N ILE A 45 1.89 -15.08 5.00
CA ILE A 45 2.00 -14.67 3.59
C ILE A 45 0.78 -13.85 3.16
N GLU A 46 -0.44 -14.28 3.51
CA GLU A 46 -1.67 -13.53 3.22
C GLU A 46 -1.67 -12.14 3.87
N ALA A 47 -1.29 -12.08 5.14
CA ALA A 47 -1.21 -10.82 5.89
C ALA A 47 -0.17 -9.88 5.25
N GLN A 48 1.02 -10.40 4.94
CA GLN A 48 2.10 -9.62 4.35
C GLN A 48 1.74 -9.10 2.96
N ALA A 49 1.12 -9.91 2.10
CA ALA A 49 0.70 -9.47 0.78
C ALA A 49 -0.37 -8.37 0.85
N ALA A 50 -1.37 -8.53 1.73
CA ALA A 50 -2.40 -7.52 1.91
C ALA A 50 -1.82 -6.18 2.43
N VAL A 51 -0.90 -6.24 3.41
CA VAL A 51 -0.20 -5.05 3.92
C VAL A 51 0.65 -4.40 2.84
N SER A 52 1.36 -5.19 2.03
CA SER A 52 2.21 -4.67 0.96
C SER A 52 1.39 -3.92 -0.10
N VAL A 53 0.23 -4.45 -0.51
CA VAL A 53 -0.68 -3.77 -1.44
C VAL A 53 -1.24 -2.49 -0.83
N ALA A 54 -1.70 -2.53 0.42
CA ALA A 54 -2.25 -1.36 1.10
C ALA A 54 -1.19 -0.25 1.25
N ALA A 55 -0.02 -0.58 1.78
CA ALA A 55 1.07 0.38 2.01
C ALA A 55 1.62 0.96 0.70
N GLY A 56 1.79 0.13 -0.33
CA GLY A 56 2.33 0.57 -1.62
C GLY A 56 1.36 1.47 -2.41
N SER A 57 0.06 1.21 -2.34
CA SER A 57 -0.92 1.92 -3.16
C SER A 57 -1.07 3.38 -2.74
N ASP A 58 -1.25 3.64 -1.44
CA ASP A 58 -1.50 5.00 -0.94
C ASP A 58 -0.23 5.86 -1.07
N THR A 59 0.93 5.31 -0.73
CA THR A 59 2.22 6.02 -0.82
C THR A 59 2.56 6.41 -2.27
N LEU A 60 2.41 5.49 -3.23
CA LEU A 60 2.63 5.77 -4.64
C LEU A 60 1.62 6.78 -5.18
N SER A 61 0.35 6.70 -4.77
CA SER A 61 -0.69 7.65 -5.18
C SER A 61 -0.37 9.06 -4.66
N SER A 62 -0.03 9.20 -3.38
CA SER A 62 0.38 10.49 -2.80
C SER A 62 1.61 11.05 -3.50
N ALA A 63 2.64 10.24 -3.73
CA ALA A 63 3.85 10.66 -4.44
C ALA A 63 3.53 11.10 -5.88
N THR A 64 2.67 10.37 -6.58
CA THR A 64 2.26 10.70 -7.94
C THR A 64 1.48 12.02 -7.98
N ILE A 65 0.57 12.25 -7.03
CA ILE A 65 -0.18 13.51 -6.92
C ILE A 65 0.77 14.67 -6.66
N VAL A 66 1.66 14.57 -5.67
CA VAL A 66 2.62 15.63 -5.33
C VAL A 66 3.59 15.91 -6.48
N ARG A 67 3.94 14.90 -7.28
CA ARG A 67 4.77 15.07 -8.48
C ARG A 67 4.02 15.73 -9.65
N SER A 68 2.75 15.39 -9.85
CA SER A 68 2.02 15.75 -11.07
C SER A 68 1.24 17.06 -10.94
N TYR A 69 1.10 17.58 -9.72
CA TYR A 69 0.29 18.77 -9.44
C TYR A 69 1.09 19.78 -8.63
N SER A 70 0.91 21.06 -8.97
CA SER A 70 1.29 22.17 -8.11
C SER A 70 0.25 22.30 -7.01
N ILE A 71 0.67 22.19 -5.75
CA ILE A 71 -0.20 22.30 -4.58
C ILE A 71 0.27 23.49 -3.75
N ARG A 72 -0.61 24.46 -3.52
CA ARG A 72 -0.30 25.68 -2.76
C ARG A 72 -1.38 25.97 -1.73
N GLN A 73 -1.01 26.27 -0.48
CA GLN A 73 -1.97 26.69 0.53
C GLN A 73 -2.71 27.96 0.12
N VAL A 74 -4.00 28.02 0.44
CA VAL A 74 -4.82 29.23 0.23
C VAL A 74 -4.30 30.38 1.10
N ASP A 75 -4.01 30.11 2.37
CA ASP A 75 -3.34 31.02 3.29
C ASP A 75 -1.92 30.52 3.58
N LEU A 76 -0.91 31.25 3.10
CA LEU A 76 0.51 30.90 3.25
C LEU A 76 1.03 31.03 4.68
N LYS A 77 0.28 31.68 5.58
CA LYS A 77 0.66 31.83 6.99
C LYS A 77 0.02 30.78 7.88
N LYS A 78 -0.87 29.93 7.34
CA LYS A 78 -1.58 28.92 8.12
C LYS A 78 -0.63 27.78 8.50
N GLU A 79 -0.44 27.61 9.81
CA GLU A 79 0.35 26.51 10.35
C GLU A 79 -0.33 25.14 10.17
N TRP A 80 0.47 24.09 10.28
CA TRP A 80 0.03 22.72 10.13
C TRP A 80 -0.81 22.29 11.33
N GLU A 81 -2.02 21.80 11.07
CA GLU A 81 -2.97 21.25 12.03
C GLU A 81 -3.16 19.77 11.76
N TRP A 82 -3.13 18.96 12.83
CA TRP A 82 -3.24 17.52 12.71
C TRP A 82 -3.92 16.91 13.94
N LYS A 83 -4.40 15.68 13.77
CA LYS A 83 -4.90 14.84 14.86
C LYS A 83 -4.05 13.58 14.98
N ALA A 84 -3.65 13.24 16.21
CA ALA A 84 -2.99 11.97 16.51
C ALA A 84 -4.04 10.88 16.70
N TYR A 85 -4.23 10.05 15.68
CA TYR A 85 -4.88 8.75 15.79
C TYR A 85 -3.82 7.64 15.78
N PHE A 86 -4.20 6.44 15.34
CA PHE A 86 -3.24 5.41 14.93
C PHE A 86 -2.26 5.93 13.85
N THR A 87 -2.69 6.91 13.04
CA THR A 87 -1.87 7.69 12.13
C THR A 87 -1.99 9.19 12.40
N VAL A 88 -1.02 9.98 11.94
CA VAL A 88 -1.11 11.45 11.93
C VAL A 88 -1.97 11.86 10.74
N VAL A 89 -3.13 12.46 11.01
CA VAL A 89 -4.06 12.88 9.95
C VAL A 89 -4.05 14.41 9.84
N PRO A 90 -3.52 14.96 8.74
CA PRO A 90 -3.60 16.40 8.48
C PRO A 90 -5.05 16.81 8.19
N HIS A 91 -5.46 18.00 8.61
CA HIS A 91 -6.81 18.50 8.31
C HIS A 91 -6.84 20.03 8.21
N SER A 92 -7.97 20.56 7.71
CA SER A 92 -8.22 22.00 7.62
C SER A 92 -7.18 22.79 6.81
N TRP A 93 -6.55 22.18 5.80
CA TRP A 93 -5.60 22.83 4.90
C TRP A 93 -6.20 23.04 3.52
N PRO A 94 -6.95 24.13 3.30
CA PRO A 94 -7.42 24.45 1.97
C PRO A 94 -6.21 24.75 1.08
N VAL A 95 -6.18 24.12 -0.10
CA VAL A 95 -5.12 24.28 -1.10
C VAL A 95 -5.71 24.55 -2.47
N TYR A 96 -4.97 25.30 -3.30
CA TYR A 96 -5.13 25.32 -4.74
C TYR A 96 -4.34 24.16 -5.34
N ILE A 97 -4.92 23.49 -6.33
CA ILE A 97 -4.31 22.37 -7.05
C ILE A 97 -4.38 22.67 -8.54
N GLU A 98 -3.22 22.67 -9.19
CA GLU A 98 -3.10 22.89 -10.63
C GLU A 98 -2.30 21.75 -11.25
N LYS A 99 -2.75 21.23 -12.39
CA LYS A 99 -2.02 20.18 -13.12
C LYS A 99 -0.72 20.79 -13.66
N GLN A 100 0.39 20.08 -13.47
CA GLN A 100 1.65 20.45 -14.12
C GLN A 100 1.67 19.82 -15.52
N ASP A 101 1.96 20.63 -16.55
CA ASP A 101 2.25 20.13 -17.88
C ASP A 101 3.69 19.59 -17.88
N ILE A 102 3.82 18.27 -17.74
CA ILE A 102 5.09 17.54 -17.84
C ILE A 102 5.26 17.05 -19.28
#